data_AF-A0A843J420-F1
#
_entry.id   AF-A0A843J420-F1
#
_cell.length_a   1.000
_cell.length_b   1.000
_cell.length_c   1.000
_cell.angle_alpha   90.00
_cell.angle_beta   90.00
_cell.angle_gamma   90.00
#
_symmetry.space_group_name_H-M   'P 1'
#
loop_
_entity.id
_entity.type
_entity.pdbx_description
1 polymer ?
#
loop_
_entity_poly.entity_id
_entity_poly.type
_entity_poly.pdbx_seq_one_letter_code
_entity_poly.pdbx_strand_id
1 'polypeptide(L)' 'MVHEHHSNSWVGLIQQKYEELIKTQMHSHLQNRKCLELMIISGDGKRVRDMMHEIHSVGQATYLKFVRS' A
#
# COMPACT_ATOMS: atom_id res chain seq x y z
N MET A 1 -4.18 2.01 3.99
CA MET A 1 -3.11 2.91 4.42
C MET A 1 -3.43 4.34 4.01
N VAL A 2 -2.89 5.34 4.69
CA VAL A 2 -3.05 6.77 4.35
C VAL A 2 -1.67 7.39 4.16
N HIS A 3 -1.49 8.17 3.10
CA HIS A 3 -0.25 8.87 2.77
C HIS A 3 -0.52 10.23 2.14
N GLU A 4 0.51 11.08 2.02
CA GLU A 4 0.42 12.37 1.33
C GLU A 4 0.33 12.19 -0.20
N HIS A 5 -0.43 13.05 -0.86
CA HIS A 5 -0.64 13.06 -2.30
C HIS A 5 0.60 13.65 -2.99
N HIS A 6 1.44 12.77 -3.52
CA HIS A 6 2.66 13.12 -4.26
C HIS A 6 2.58 12.60 -5.70
N SER A 7 3.10 13.37 -6.66
CA SER A 7 3.15 12.99 -8.08
C SER A 7 4.09 11.80 -8.35
N ASN A 8 5.11 11.61 -7.52
CA ASN A 8 6.00 10.44 -7.54
C ASN A 8 5.61 9.50 -6.40
N SER A 9 4.54 8.73 -6.61
CA SER A 9 4.00 7.87 -5.57
C SER A 9 4.83 6.58 -5.42
N TRP A 10 5.61 6.48 -4.35
CA TRP A 10 6.25 5.23 -3.92
C TRP A 10 5.26 4.06 -3.80
N VAL A 11 3.99 4.36 -3.53
CA VAL A 11 2.90 3.37 -3.51
C VAL A 11 2.75 2.69 -4.86
N GLY A 12 2.84 3.46 -5.96
CA GLY A 12 2.76 2.90 -7.31
C GLY A 12 3.91 1.94 -7.62
N LEU A 13 5.13 2.25 -7.13
CA LEU A 13 6.29 1.36 -7.27
C LEU A 13 6.10 0.05 -6.51
N ILE A 14 5.58 0.11 -5.27
CA ILE A 14 5.26 -1.10 -4.49
C ILE A 14 4.13 -1.88 -5.14
N GLN A 15 3.07 -1.21 -5.61
CA GLN A 15 1.94 -1.85 -6.29
C GLN A 15 2.41 -2.60 -7.55
N GLN A 16 3.24 -1.97 -8.38
CA GLN A 16 3.82 -2.60 -9.56
C GLN A 16 4.71 -3.80 -9.19
N LYS A 17 5.54 -3.67 -8.14
CA LYS A 17 6.45 -4.74 -7.70
C LYS A 17 5.73 -5.99 -7.19
N TYR A 18 4.54 -5.81 -6.61
CA TYR A 18 3.75 -6.87 -5.99
C TYR A 18 2.40 -7.08 -6.68
N GLU A 19 2.28 -6.68 -7.95
CA GLU A 19 1.03 -6.68 -8.72
C GLU A 19 0.34 -8.04 -8.68
N GLU A 20 1.09 -9.15 -8.72
CA GLU A 20 0.51 -10.49 -8.72
C GLU A 20 -0.21 -10.88 -7.41
N LEU A 21 0.17 -10.24 -6.31
CA LEU A 21 -0.43 -10.46 -4.99
C LEU A 21 -1.68 -9.61 -4.80
N ILE A 22 -1.78 -8.48 -5.48
CA ILE A 22 -2.86 -7.51 -5.32
C ILE A 22 -4.07 -7.96 -6.16
N LYS A 23 -5.16 -8.34 -5.49
CA LYS A 23 -6.41 -8.76 -6.15
C LYS A 23 -7.32 -7.58 -6.44
N THR A 24 -7.27 -6.57 -5.60
CA THR A 24 -8.07 -5.36 -5.75
C THR A 24 -7.32 -4.20 -5.13
N GLN A 25 -7.37 -3.05 -5.80
CA GLN A 25 -6.82 -1.80 -5.33
C GLN A 25 -7.90 -0.72 -5.42
N MET A 26 -7.97 0.12 -4.38
CA MET A 26 -8.84 1.27 -4.33
C MET A 26 -8.07 2.46 -3.79
N HIS A 27 -7.98 3.50 -4.63
CA HIS A 27 -7.40 4.79 -4.30
C HIS A 27 -8.51 5.82 -4.12
N SER A 28 -8.47 6.57 -3.02
CA SER A 28 -9.40 7.66 -2.78
C SER A 28 -8.66 8.92 -2.32
N HIS A 29 -8.98 10.04 -2.96
CA HIS A 29 -8.47 11.34 -2.55
C HIS A 29 -9.25 11.85 -1.33
N LEU A 30 -8.52 12.04 -0.23
CA LEU A 30 -9.04 12.69 0.97
C LEU A 30 -8.76 14.20 0.92
N GLN A 31 -9.38 14.94 1.84
CA GLN A 31 -9.04 16.34 2.04
C GLN A 31 -7.60 16.49 2.58
N ASN A 32 -7.06 17.73 2.50
CA ASN A 32 -5.70 18.08 2.95
C ASN A 32 -4.57 17.36 2.19
N ARG A 33 -4.75 17.10 0.89
CA ARG A 33 -3.75 16.43 0.03
C ARG A 33 -3.31 15.07 0.58
N LYS A 34 -4.25 14.30 1.15
CA LYS A 34 -4.00 12.92 1.57
C LYS A 34 -4.72 11.94 0.66
N CYS A 35 -4.20 10.73 0.59
CA CYS A 35 -4.76 9.64 -0.17
C CYS A 35 -5.00 8.45 0.76
N LEU A 36 -6.17 7.82 0.62
CA LEU A 36 -6.49 6.54 1.22
C LEU A 36 -6.29 5.45 0.17
N GLU A 37 -5.49 4.46 0.53
CA GLU A 37 -5.19 3.28 -0.28
C GLU A 37 -5.70 2.03 0.43
N LEU A 38 -6.53 1.25 -0.26
CA LEU A 38 -7.02 -0.03 0.23
C LEU A 38 -6.65 -1.11 -0.77
N MET A 39 -5.94 -2.14 -0.29
CA MET A 39 -5.46 -3.24 -1.11
C MET A 39 -5.95 -4.56 -0.52
N ILE A 40 -6.58 -5.38 -1.35
CA ILE A 40 -6.86 -6.78 -1.03
C ILE A 40 -5.73 -7.61 -1.61
N ILE A 41 -5.00 -8.30 -0.73
CA ILE A 41 -3.77 -9.02 -1.08
C ILE A 41 -4.00 -10.50 -0.82
N SER A 42 -3.61 -11.36 -1.76
CA SER A 42 -3.66 -12.81 -1.62
C SER A 42 -2.46 -13.45 -2.31
N GLY A 43 -1.75 -14.29 -1.55
CA GLY A 43 -0.59 -15.03 -2.03
C GLY A 43 0.19 -15.65 -0.88
N ASP A 44 1.39 -16.12 -1.19
CA ASP A 44 2.28 -16.76 -0.21
C ASP A 44 2.61 -15.83 0.97
N GLY A 45 2.57 -16.39 2.18
CA GLY A 45 2.74 -15.61 3.41
C GLY A 45 4.11 -14.95 3.55
N LYS A 46 5.17 -15.49 2.94
CA LYS A 46 6.48 -14.84 2.90
C LYS A 46 6.42 -13.61 2.02
N ARG A 47 5.86 -13.73 0.80
CA ARG A 47 5.75 -12.61 -0.13
C ARG A 47 4.88 -11.47 0.41
N VAL A 48 3.78 -11.79 1.08
CA VAL A 48 2.92 -10.79 1.74
C VAL A 48 3.70 -10.07 2.84
N ARG A 49 4.46 -10.79 3.67
CA ARG A 49 5.32 -10.17 4.69
C ARG A 49 6.39 -9.27 4.09
N ASP A 50 7.04 -9.71 3.02
CA ASP A 50 8.08 -8.93 2.34
C ASP A 50 7.50 -7.59 1.82
N MET A 51 6.31 -7.63 1.20
CA MET A 51 5.58 -6.42 0.79
C MET A 51 5.28 -5.51 1.98
N MET A 52 4.79 -6.06 3.10
CA MET A 52 4.50 -5.25 4.29
C MET A 52 5.77 -4.61 4.86
N HIS A 53 6.88 -5.35 4.92
CA HIS A 53 8.17 -4.82 5.38
C HIS A 53 8.65 -3.66 4.51
N GLU A 54 8.48 -3.74 3.19
CA GLU A 54 8.88 -2.68 2.28
C GLU A 54 8.00 -1.42 2.41
N ILE A 55 6.69 -1.58 2.56
CA ILE A 55 5.79 -0.45 2.84
C ILE A 55 6.19 0.23 4.17
N HIS A 56 6.50 -0.57 5.19
CA HIS A 56 6.95 -0.05 6.48
C HIS A 56 8.31 0.64 6.39
N SER A 57 9.26 0.12 5.62
CA SER A 57 10.62 0.68 5.52
C SER A 57 10.68 2.01 4.78
N VAL A 58 9.76 2.25 3.82
CA VAL A 58 9.64 3.55 3.14
C VAL A 58 9.31 4.66 4.14
N GLY A 59 8.53 4.39 5.20
CA GLY A 59 8.27 5.34 6.28
C GLY A 59 7.43 6.57 5.89
N GLN A 60 6.83 6.59 4.69
CA GLN A 60 6.05 7.72 4.17
C GLN A 60 4.53 7.56 4.36
N ALA A 61 4.08 6.46 4.98
CA ALA A 61 2.68 6.27 5.32
C ALA A 61 2.36 6.95 6.67
N THR A 62 1.38 7.85 6.68
CA THR A 62 0.86 8.47 7.91
C THR A 62 0.12 7.45 8.77
N TYR A 63 -0.58 6.51 8.13
CA TYR A 63 -1.29 5.44 8.82
C TYR A 63 -1.23 4.15 8.01
N LEU A 64 -0.82 3.07 8.67
CA LEU A 64 -0.73 1.74 8.08
C LEU A 64 -1.36 0.73 9.03
N LYS A 65 -2.30 -0.06 8.51
CA LYS A 65 -2.90 -1.17 9.23
C LYS A 65 -3.06 -2.33 8.27
N PHE A 66 -2.56 -3.48 8.70
CA PHE A 66 -2.77 -4.76 8.04
C PHE A 66 -3.82 -5.56 8.81
N VAL A 67 -4.74 -6.20 8.10
CA VAL A 67 -5.78 -7.06 8.67
C VAL A 67 -5.69 -8.42 7.99
N ARG A 68 -5.55 -9.47 8.78
CA ARG A 68 -5.55 -10.86 8.31
C ARG A 68 -6.91 -11.48 8.62
N SER A 69 -7.49 -12.19 7.67
CA SER A 69 -8.62 -13.11 7.88
C SER A 69 -8.10 -14.53 8.09
#